data_AF-K2AJH1-F1
#
_entry.id   AF-K2AJH1-F1
#
_cell.length_a   1.000
_cell.length_b   1.000
_cell.length_c   1.000
_cell.angle_alpha   90.00
_cell.angle_beta   90.00
_cell.angle_gamma   90.00
#
_symmetry.space_group_name_H-M   'P 1'
#
loop_
_entity.id
_entity.type
_entity.pdbx_description
1 polymer ?
#
loop_
_entity_poly.entity_id
_entity_poly.type
_entity_poly.pdbx_seq_one_letter_code
_entity_poly.pdbx_strand_id
1 'polypeptide(L)'
;MNFQQFLKPSYYFNPQPSYTQNEIWFYLIFFAVILIGSIVLKIIYKKKSLVKQLYNFFDNQFFASFLTCAIIGFVLLFFRWQYIIYLSTRILIIIDFLITLIYLILFIIYLLKKLPHKLEKFEKDLHYRKYIPKPRK
;
A
#
# COMPACT_ATOMS: atom_id res chain seq x y z
N MET A 1 -13.95 26.66 5.57
CA MET A 1 -14.12 25.29 6.11
C MET A 1 -14.14 25.37 7.63
N ASN A 2 -15.17 24.84 8.29
CA ASN A 2 -15.34 24.95 9.74
C ASN A 2 -14.76 23.72 10.44
N PHE A 3 -13.59 23.86 11.09
CA PHE A 3 -12.87 22.74 11.72
C PHE A 3 -13.68 21.97 12.77
N GLN A 4 -14.66 22.63 13.40
CA GLN A 4 -15.52 22.04 14.41
C GLN A 4 -16.48 20.96 13.87
N GLN A 5 -16.77 20.93 12.57
CA GLN A 5 -17.62 19.90 11.98
C GLN A 5 -16.90 18.54 11.84
N PHE A 6 -15.57 18.54 11.71
CA PHE A 6 -14.76 17.32 11.60
C PHE A 6 -14.60 16.57 12.93
N LEU A 7 -15.02 17.15 14.06
CA LEU A 7 -14.96 16.49 15.37
C LEU A 7 -16.31 15.84 15.75
N LYS A 8 -17.37 16.06 14.98
CA LYS A 8 -18.68 15.46 15.26
C LYS A 8 -18.73 14.03 14.72
N PRO A 9 -18.98 13.00 15.55
CA PRO A 9 -19.14 11.62 15.06
C PRO A 9 -20.24 11.51 14.01
N SER A 10 -21.33 12.29 14.17
CA SER A 10 -22.45 12.35 13.21
C SER A 10 -22.05 12.80 11.81
N TYR A 11 -20.93 13.51 11.64
CA TYR A 11 -20.40 13.88 10.33
C TYR A 11 -19.84 12.67 9.56
N TYR A 12 -19.27 11.71 10.29
CA TYR A 12 -18.63 10.52 9.74
C TYR A 12 -19.60 9.33 9.61
N PHE A 13 -20.53 9.19 10.56
CA PHE A 13 -21.58 8.17 10.55
C PHE A 13 -22.81 8.54 9.70
N ASN A 14 -22.76 9.64 8.95
CA ASN A 14 -23.87 10.01 8.09
C ASN A 14 -24.00 8.98 6.95
N PRO A 15 -25.12 8.24 6.83
CA PRO A 15 -25.31 7.21 5.81
C PRO A 15 -25.51 7.78 4.41
N GLN A 16 -25.90 9.06 4.31
CA GLN A 16 -25.98 9.80 3.05
C GLN A 16 -25.17 11.09 3.15
N PRO A 17 -23.83 10.99 3.09
CA PRO A 17 -23.00 12.17 2.98
C PRO A 17 -23.31 12.88 1.66
N SER A 18 -23.48 14.20 1.69
CA SER A 18 -23.63 15.00 0.48
C SER A 18 -22.48 14.71 -0.49
N TYR A 19 -22.84 14.44 -1.75
CA TYR A 19 -21.92 14.15 -2.84
C TYR A 19 -21.16 15.43 -3.20
N THR A 20 -19.97 15.62 -2.65
CA THR A 20 -19.02 16.63 -3.10
C THR A 20 -18.11 15.99 -4.14
N GLN A 21 -18.32 16.32 -5.41
CA GLN A 21 -17.59 15.76 -6.54
C GLN A 21 -16.06 15.84 -6.34
N ASN A 22 -15.58 16.94 -5.75
CA ASN A 22 -14.17 17.17 -5.46
C ASN A 22 -13.56 16.13 -4.49
N GLU A 23 -14.29 15.68 -3.48
CA GLU A 23 -13.78 14.66 -2.54
C GLU A 23 -13.55 13.33 -3.24
N ILE A 24 -14.48 12.94 -4.12
CA ILE A 24 -14.42 11.66 -4.82
C ILE A 24 -13.23 11.65 -5.80
N TRP A 25 -13.03 12.73 -6.55
CA TRP A 25 -11.85 12.86 -7.41
C TRP A 25 -10.56 12.78 -6.62
N PHE A 26 -10.49 13.41 -5.44
CA PHE A 26 -9.31 13.32 -4.58
C PHE A 26 -9.01 11.88 -4.16
N TYR A 27 -10.00 11.15 -3.63
CA TYR A 27 -9.82 9.75 -3.24
C TYR A 27 -9.48 8.86 -4.44
N LEU A 28 -10.14 9.08 -5.59
CA LEU A 28 -9.90 8.31 -6.81
C LEU A 28 -8.46 8.51 -7.31
N ILE A 29 -7.97 9.75 -7.38
CA ILE A 29 -6.60 10.06 -7.76
C ILE A 29 -5.62 9.43 -6.75
N PHE A 30 -5.89 9.55 -5.45
CA PHE A 30 -5.05 8.97 -4.40
C PHE A 30 -4.89 7.44 -4.56
N PHE A 31 -5.99 6.70 -4.68
CA PHE A 31 -5.94 5.25 -4.86
C PHE A 31 -5.34 4.87 -6.22
N ALA A 32 -5.59 5.64 -7.28
CA ALA A 32 -4.99 5.42 -8.59
C ALA A 32 -3.46 5.58 -8.56
N VAL A 33 -2.95 6.64 -7.91
CA VAL A 33 -1.52 6.89 -7.76
C VAL A 33 -0.86 5.77 -6.96
N ILE A 34 -1.48 5.32 -5.87
CA ILE A 34 -0.98 4.20 -5.08
C ILE A 34 -0.91 2.92 -5.91
N LEU A 35 -1.98 2.60 -6.63
CA LEU A 35 -2.05 1.39 -7.46
C LEU A 35 -0.99 1.41 -8.56
N ILE A 36 -0.88 2.51 -9.31
CA ILE A 36 0.13 2.67 -10.36
C ILE A 36 1.54 2.63 -9.76
N GLY A 37 1.77 3.32 -8.64
CA GLY A 37 3.03 3.34 -7.94
C GLY A 37 3.48 1.93 -7.50
N SER A 38 2.58 1.15 -6.91
CA SER A 38 2.85 -0.24 -6.50
C SER A 38 3.21 -1.13 -7.70
N ILE A 39 2.52 -0.98 -8.84
CA ILE A 39 2.82 -1.75 -10.06
C ILE A 39 4.18 -1.37 -10.64
N VAL A 40 4.47 -0.08 -10.75
CA VAL A 40 5.75 0.42 -11.29
C VAL A 40 6.91 -0.06 -10.43
N LEU A 41 6.80 0.05 -9.10
CA LEU A 41 7.81 -0.47 -8.18
C LEU A 41 8.04 -1.96 -8.40
N LYS A 42 6.97 -2.76 -8.49
CA LYS A 42 7.09 -4.21 -8.74
C LYS A 42 7.81 -4.51 -10.06
N ILE A 43 7.56 -3.76 -11.13
CA ILE A 43 8.22 -3.95 -12.43
C ILE A 43 9.72 -3.60 -12.34
N ILE A 44 10.07 -2.49 -11.68
CA ILE A 44 11.46 -2.06 -11.49
C ILE A 44 12.23 -3.10 -10.66
N TYR A 45 11.65 -3.59 -9.56
CA TYR A 45 12.29 -4.57 -8.69
C TYR A 45 12.39 -5.96 -9.32
N LYS A 46 11.41 -6.37 -10.15
CA LYS A 46 11.45 -7.65 -10.88
C LYS A 46 12.65 -7.76 -11.84
N LYS A 47 13.16 -6.63 -12.36
CA LYS A 47 14.32 -6.61 -13.27
C LYS A 47 15.67 -6.85 -12.56
N LYS A 48 15.80 -6.57 -11.25
CA LYS A 48 17.05 -6.80 -10.50
C LYS A 48 17.14 -8.26 -10.02
N SER A 49 17.66 -9.16 -10.85
CA SER A 49 17.63 -10.61 -10.61
C SER A 49 18.41 -11.12 -9.40
N LEU A 50 19.48 -10.43 -8.98
CA LEU A 50 20.31 -10.84 -7.82
C LEU A 50 19.64 -10.60 -6.47
N VAL A 51 18.69 -9.66 -6.41
CA VAL A 51 17.99 -9.26 -5.18
C VAL A 51 16.67 -10.04 -4.99
N LYS A 52 16.30 -10.83 -6.01
CA LYS A 52 15.01 -11.52 -6.18
C LYS A 52 14.68 -12.49 -5.03
N GLN A 53 15.66 -13.17 -4.45
CA GLN A 53 15.42 -14.08 -3.32
C GLN A 53 15.19 -13.33 -1.99
N LEU A 54 15.85 -12.19 -1.80
CA LEU A 54 15.77 -11.39 -0.57
C LEU A 54 14.48 -10.56 -0.46
N TYR A 55 13.93 -10.20 -1.62
CA TYR A 55 12.71 -9.41 -1.77
C TYR A 55 11.44 -10.25 -1.76
N ASN A 56 11.45 -11.46 -2.34
CA ASN A 56 10.22 -12.22 -2.63
C ASN A 56 9.28 -12.46 -1.44
N PHE A 57 9.78 -12.59 -0.20
CA PHE A 57 8.92 -12.89 0.94
C PHE A 57 8.20 -11.65 1.48
N PHE A 58 8.90 -10.52 1.60
CA PHE A 58 8.30 -9.28 2.12
C PHE A 58 7.54 -8.51 1.03
N ASP A 59 8.02 -8.58 -0.22
CA ASP A 59 7.45 -7.83 -1.34
C ASP A 59 6.09 -8.39 -1.77
N ASN A 60 5.91 -9.73 -1.76
CA ASN A 60 4.62 -10.32 -2.11
C ASN A 60 3.53 -10.02 -1.09
N GLN A 61 3.86 -10.01 0.21
CA GLN A 61 2.87 -9.79 1.27
C GLN A 61 2.48 -8.31 1.34
N PHE A 62 3.45 -7.39 1.26
CA PHE A 62 3.17 -5.96 1.21
C PHE A 62 2.45 -5.55 -0.07
N PHE A 63 2.85 -6.08 -1.22
CA PHE A 63 2.16 -5.82 -2.48
C PHE A 63 0.74 -6.35 -2.46
N ALA A 64 0.50 -7.56 -1.90
CA ALA A 64 -0.84 -8.09 -1.73
C ALA A 64 -1.69 -7.19 -0.84
N SER A 65 -1.16 -6.74 0.32
CA SER A 65 -1.88 -5.82 1.22
C SER A 65 -2.17 -4.46 0.59
N PHE A 66 -1.23 -3.91 -0.18
CA PHE A 66 -1.45 -2.64 -0.90
C PHE A 66 -2.50 -2.78 -1.99
N LEU A 67 -2.45 -3.89 -2.73
CA LEU A 67 -3.38 -4.17 -3.80
C LEU A 67 -4.79 -4.45 -3.25
N THR A 68 -4.91 -5.16 -2.13
CA THR A 68 -6.21 -5.36 -1.47
C THR A 68 -6.77 -4.05 -0.95
N CYS A 69 -5.98 -3.20 -0.28
CA CYS A 69 -6.44 -1.88 0.16
C CYS A 69 -6.86 -1.00 -1.02
N ALA A 70 -6.08 -0.97 -2.11
CA ALA A 70 -6.47 -0.22 -3.30
C ALA A 70 -7.79 -0.73 -3.91
N ILE A 71 -7.96 -2.05 -4.05
CA ILE A 71 -9.21 -2.65 -4.56
C ILE A 71 -10.38 -2.32 -3.62
N ILE A 72 -10.21 -2.49 -2.31
CA ILE A 72 -11.23 -2.20 -1.31
C ILE A 72 -11.62 -0.71 -1.39
N GLY A 73 -10.65 0.20 -1.44
CA GLY A 73 -10.89 1.63 -1.62
C GLY A 73 -11.67 1.96 -2.89
N PHE A 74 -11.33 1.32 -4.02
CA PHE A 74 -12.09 1.47 -5.27
C PHE A 74 -13.52 0.91 -5.17
N VAL A 75 -13.69 -0.24 -4.53
CA VAL A 75 -15.01 -0.86 -4.32
C VAL A 75 -15.88 0.00 -3.41
N LEU A 76 -15.32 0.55 -2.33
CA LEU A 76 -16.00 1.49 -1.45
C LEU A 76 -16.39 2.78 -2.19
N LEU A 77 -15.51 3.31 -3.03
CA LEU A 77 -15.82 4.45 -3.90
C LEU A 77 -16.95 4.13 -4.89
N PHE A 78 -16.95 2.94 -5.47
CA PHE A 78 -18.02 2.49 -6.37
C PHE A 78 -19.36 2.38 -5.64
N PHE A 79 -19.40 1.83 -4.42
CA PHE A 79 -20.61 1.77 -3.61
C PHE A 79 -21.10 3.14 -3.16
N ARG A 80 -20.19 4.08 -2.91
CA ARG A 80 -20.52 5.49 -2.67
C ARG A 80 -21.14 6.14 -3.90
N TRP A 81 -20.66 5.81 -5.10
CA TRP A 81 -21.25 6.28 -6.35
C TRP A 81 -22.66 5.69 -6.59
N GLN A 82 -22.88 4.45 -6.16
CA GLN A 82 -24.19 3.77 -6.20
C GLN A 82 -25.12 4.15 -5.03
N TYR A 83 -24.73 5.09 -4.15
CA TYR A 83 -25.50 5.55 -3.00
C TYR A 83 -25.99 4.43 -2.05
N ILE A 84 -25.20 3.36 -1.88
CA ILE A 84 -25.55 2.26 -0.97
C ILE A 84 -25.36 2.71 0.49
N ILE A 85 -26.48 2.81 1.21
CA ILE A 85 -26.65 3.45 2.54
C ILE A 85 -25.58 3.03 3.58
N TYR A 86 -25.20 1.75 3.65
CA TYR A 86 -24.26 1.26 4.66
C TYR A 86 -22.78 1.28 4.21
N LEU A 87 -22.51 1.00 2.94
CA LEU A 87 -21.14 0.96 2.40
C LEU A 87 -20.63 2.33 1.92
N SER A 88 -21.53 3.32 1.78
CA SER A 88 -21.19 4.69 1.39
C SER A 88 -20.74 5.59 2.55
N THR A 89 -20.64 5.06 3.76
CA THR A 89 -20.26 5.86 4.94
C THR A 89 -18.83 6.39 4.80
N ARG A 90 -18.62 7.66 5.17
CA ARG A 90 -17.30 8.32 5.12
C ARG A 90 -16.26 7.59 5.98
N ILE A 91 -16.71 6.94 7.05
CA ILE A 91 -15.87 6.17 7.97
C ILE A 91 -15.11 5.07 7.27
N LEU A 92 -15.76 4.27 6.42
CA LEU A 92 -15.11 3.13 5.78
C LEU A 92 -13.96 3.58 4.88
N ILE A 93 -14.18 4.67 4.13
CA ILE A 93 -13.15 5.28 3.26
C ILE A 93 -12.00 5.84 4.10
N ILE A 94 -12.29 6.48 5.23
CA ILE A 94 -11.25 7.04 6.12
C ILE A 94 -10.45 5.92 6.80
N ILE A 95 -11.11 4.86 7.25
CA ILE A 95 -10.45 3.69 7.86
C ILE A 95 -9.53 3.05 6.82
N ASP A 96 -10.02 2.77 5.61
CA ASP A 96 -9.22 2.19 4.53
C ASP A 96 -8.04 3.10 4.15
N PHE A 97 -8.26 4.42 4.10
CA PHE A 97 -7.21 5.41 3.89
C PHE A 97 -6.13 5.37 4.98
N LEU A 98 -6.52 5.32 6.26
CA LEU A 98 -5.58 5.24 7.39
C LEU A 98 -4.79 3.93 7.38
N ILE A 99 -5.45 2.81 7.11
CA ILE A 99 -4.80 1.49 6.98
C ILE A 99 -3.76 1.55 5.85
N THR A 100 -4.16 2.07 4.69
CA THR A 100 -3.27 2.24 3.53
C THR A 100 -2.06 3.12 3.88
N LEU A 101 -2.28 4.22 4.60
CA LEU A 101 -1.23 5.12 5.05
C LEU A 101 -0.23 4.43 5.98
N ILE A 102 -0.71 3.63 6.93
CA ILE A 102 0.13 2.85 7.85
C ILE A 102 0.99 1.85 7.06
N TYR A 103 0.41 1.11 6.12
CA TYR A 103 1.16 0.20 5.25
C TYR A 103 2.20 0.93 4.40
N LEU A 104 1.89 2.14 3.94
CA LEU A 104 2.82 2.98 3.18
C LEU A 104 4.03 3.40 4.01
N ILE A 105 3.81 3.84 5.25
CA ILE A 105 4.90 4.18 6.17
C ILE A 105 5.78 2.96 6.46
N LEU A 106 5.17 1.81 6.76
CA LEU A 106 5.90 0.56 7.00
C LEU A 106 6.71 0.12 5.77
N PHE A 107 6.15 0.29 4.56
CA PHE A 107 6.85 -0.01 3.32
C PHE A 107 8.05 0.91 3.09
N ILE A 108 7.91 2.21 3.31
CA ILE A 108 9.02 3.17 3.21
C ILE A 108 10.13 2.82 4.21
N ILE A 109 9.78 2.53 5.46
CA ILE A 109 10.75 2.14 6.50
C ILE A 109 11.47 0.84 6.09
N TYR A 110 10.74 -0.13 5.55
CA TYR A 110 11.32 -1.37 5.03
C TYR A 110 12.33 -1.09 3.91
N LEU A 111 11.96 -0.24 2.96
CA LEU A 111 12.79 0.12 1.81
C LEU A 111 14.07 0.85 2.22
N LEU A 112 13.98 1.79 3.17
CA LEU A 112 15.11 2.64 3.55
C LEU A 112 16.03 1.97 4.58
N LYS A 113 15.50 1.25 5.57
CA LYS A 113 16.30 0.70 6.67
C LYS A 113 16.62 -0.78 6.48
N LYS A 114 15.61 -1.58 6.16
CA LYS A 114 15.75 -3.04 6.17
C LYS A 114 16.38 -3.56 4.89
N LEU A 115 16.16 -2.88 3.78
CA LEU A 115 16.69 -3.23 2.48
C LEU A 115 18.21 -3.14 2.32
N PRO A 116 18.86 -1.98 2.61
CA PRO A 116 20.31 -1.87 2.42
C PRO A 116 21.05 -2.85 3.30
N HIS A 117 20.60 -3.03 4.55
CA HIS A 117 21.21 -3.98 5.48
C HIS A 117 21.13 -5.43 5.01
N LYS A 118 20.00 -5.80 4.39
CA LYS A 118 19.79 -7.11 3.78
C LYS A 118 20.69 -7.30 2.56
N LEU A 119 20.83 -6.28 1.71
CA LEU A 119 21.71 -6.29 0.53
C LEU A 119 23.17 -6.52 0.93
N GLU A 120 23.69 -5.79 1.91
CA GLU A 120 25.06 -5.97 2.41
C GLU A 120 25.32 -7.40 2.91
N LYS A 121 24.35 -7.96 3.64
CA LYS A 121 24.47 -9.33 4.17
C LYS A 121 24.48 -10.36 3.04
N PHE A 122 23.66 -10.15 2.01
CA PHE A 122 23.62 -11.03 0.84
C PHE A 122 24.91 -10.96 0.00
N GLU A 123 25.49 -9.77 -0.17
CA GLU A 123 26.79 -9.62 -0.84
C GLU A 123 27.91 -10.33 -0.05
N LYS A 124 27.92 -10.21 1.28
CA LYS A 124 28.85 -10.94 2.15
C LYS A 124 28.69 -12.46 2.01
N ASP A 125 27.47 -12.96 2.01
CA ASP A 125 27.17 -14.39 1.82
C ASP A 125 27.60 -14.89 0.43
N LEU A 126 27.42 -14.08 -0.62
CA LEU A 126 27.88 -14.40 -1.98
C LEU A 126 29.41 -14.45 -2.05
N HIS A 127 30.10 -13.47 -1.45
CA HIS A 127 31.55 -13.49 -1.34
C HIS A 127 32.03 -14.73 -0.57
N TYR A 128 31.43 -15.04 0.57
CA TYR A 128 31.78 -16.20 1.38
C TYR A 128 31.59 -17.53 0.60
N ARG A 129 30.45 -17.70 -0.08
CA ARG A 129 30.17 -18.88 -0.93
C ARG A 129 31.13 -19.04 -2.10
N LYS A 130 31.76 -17.97 -2.58
CA LYS A 130 32.79 -18.06 -3.64
C LYS A 130 34.05 -18.78 -3.16
N TYR A 131 34.39 -18.67 -1.87
CA TYR A 131 35.59 -19.25 -1.28
C TYR A 131 35.38 -20.62 -0.64
N ILE A 132 34.13 -21.07 -0.50
CA ILE A 132 33.84 -22.42 -0.02
C ILE A 132 33.90 -23.40 -1.19
N PRO A 133 34.75 -24.44 -1.14
CA PRO A 133 34.76 -25.49 -2.15
C PRO A 133 33.40 -26.20 -2.15
N LYS A 134 32.78 -26.30 -3.33
CA LYS A 134 31.54 -27.06 -3.49
C LYS A 134 31.84 -28.54 -3.16
N PRO A 135 31.02 -29.20 -2.32
CA PRO A 135 31.18 -30.63 -2.09
C PRO A 135 31.06 -31.35 -3.44
N ARG A 136 32.05 -32.17 -3.78
CA ARG A 136 31.97 -33.04 -4.96
C ARG A 136 30.79 -33.99 -4.75
N LYS A 137 29.87 -34.01 -5.72
CA LYS A 137 28.86 -35.06 -5.85
C LYS A 137 29.53 -36.37 -6.18
#